data_AF-A0A7Y3NSY3-F1
#
_entry.id   AF-A0A7Y3NSY3-F1
#
_cell.length_a   1.000
_cell.length_b   1.000
_cell.length_c   1.000
_cell.angle_alpha   90.00
_cell.angle_beta   90.00
_cell.angle_gamma   90.00
#
_symmetry.space_group_name_H-M   'P 1'
#
loop_
_entity.id
_entity.type
_entity.pdbx_description
1 polymer ?
#
loop_
_entity_poly.entity_id
_entity_poly.type
_entity_poly.pdbx_seq_one_letter_code
_entity_poly.pdbx_strand_id
1 'polypeptide(L)'
;MEQPIDKRAINPVPEPVGIQIPAGFRLIPGLKATLMARQSGYLRDERFVIAAFHPEAHAVIWKDGHESGFGDGGPAFYFRTVLPQTRLLQADLTDETHIGDDVLVLDLLEDKIYIAPRLCAEEFLARVIGTHLPHHRCLCARPLEAAANGGTCPARQERPPASTIGEHPEGNGSSSPDRL
;
A
#
# COMPACT_ATOMS: atom_id res chain seq x y z
N MET A 1 14.45 5.21 60.55
CA MET A 1 13.29 6.01 60.10
C MET A 1 13.42 6.15 58.59
N GLU A 2 12.92 5.17 57.85
CA GLU A 2 12.93 5.15 56.39
C GLU A 2 11.62 5.78 55.90
N GLN A 3 11.73 6.80 55.04
CA GLN A 3 10.56 7.41 54.40
C GLN A 3 10.13 6.54 53.20
N PRO A 4 8.83 6.27 53.02
CA PRO A 4 8.34 5.54 51.86
C PRO A 4 8.41 6.42 50.61
N ILE A 5 9.13 5.95 49.59
CA ILE A 5 9.19 6.59 48.28
C ILE A 5 7.84 6.40 47.59
N ASP A 6 7.11 7.48 47.41
CA ASP A 6 5.86 7.51 46.66
C ASP A 6 6.16 7.32 45.16
N LYS A 7 5.88 6.12 44.63
CA LYS A 7 6.11 5.72 43.24
C LYS A 7 4.97 6.12 42.29
N ARG A 8 4.09 7.06 42.65
CA ARG A 8 2.90 7.41 41.86
C ARG A 8 2.94 8.77 41.19
N ALA A 9 4.08 9.18 40.67
CA ALA A 9 4.13 10.20 39.62
C ALA A 9 4.31 9.51 38.26
N ILE A 10 3.32 8.72 37.84
CA ILE A 10 3.18 8.39 36.42
C ILE A 10 2.74 9.70 35.77
N ASN A 11 3.65 10.36 35.05
CA ASN A 11 3.30 11.52 34.24
C ASN A 11 2.06 11.16 33.41
N PRO A 12 1.00 11.99 33.40
CA PRO A 12 -0.16 11.73 32.56
C PRO A 12 0.36 11.60 31.12
N VAL A 13 0.08 10.46 30.51
CA VAL A 13 0.31 10.27 29.07
C VAL A 13 -0.44 11.42 28.40
N PRO A 14 0.24 12.27 27.60
CA PRO A 14 -0.43 13.37 26.94
C PRO A 14 -1.60 12.80 26.14
N GLU A 15 -2.81 13.27 26.42
CA GLU A 15 -3.99 12.91 25.64
C GLU A 15 -3.69 13.19 24.17
N PRO A 16 -4.01 12.27 23.24
CA PRO A 16 -3.71 12.46 21.84
C PRO A 16 -4.41 13.74 21.38
N VAL A 17 -3.62 14.76 21.02
CA VAL A 17 -4.12 15.94 20.32
C VAL A 17 -4.90 15.42 19.12
N GLY A 18 -6.21 15.68 19.09
CA GLY A 18 -7.12 15.07 18.13
C GLY A 18 -6.74 15.43 16.70
N ILE A 19 -6.08 14.51 16.00
CA ILE A 19 -5.77 14.66 14.58
C ILE A 19 -7.11 14.69 13.83
N GLN A 20 -7.41 15.84 13.20
CA GLN A 20 -8.64 16.02 12.45
C GLN A 20 -8.50 15.38 11.07
N ILE A 21 -9.41 14.46 10.77
CA ILE A 21 -9.51 13.84 9.45
C ILE A 21 -10.11 14.87 8.47
N PRO A 22 -9.48 15.15 7.31
CA PRO A 22 -9.98 16.15 6.37
C PRO A 22 -11.36 15.78 5.81
N ALA A 23 -12.21 16.77 5.54
CA ALA A 23 -13.58 16.57 5.08
C ALA A 23 -13.71 15.80 3.75
N GLY A 24 -12.65 15.77 2.92
CA GLY A 24 -12.63 15.01 1.68
C GLY A 24 -12.42 13.50 1.84
N PHE A 25 -12.17 13.03 3.06
CA PHE A 25 -11.87 11.62 3.34
C PHE A 25 -13.17 10.85 3.56
N ARG A 26 -13.39 9.83 2.73
CA ARG A 26 -14.59 8.98 2.79
C ARG A 26 -14.27 7.69 3.55
N LEU A 27 -14.92 7.46 4.68
CA LEU A 27 -14.75 6.23 5.46
C LEU A 27 -15.27 5.01 4.67
N ILE A 28 -14.53 3.90 4.69
CA ILE A 28 -14.99 2.59 4.22
C ILE A 28 -15.61 1.83 5.41
N PRO A 29 -16.94 1.69 5.49
CA PRO A 29 -17.58 1.05 6.63
C PRO A 29 -17.29 -0.45 6.68
N GLY A 30 -17.08 -0.98 7.89
CA GLY A 30 -16.94 -2.42 8.13
C GLY A 30 -15.57 -3.02 7.79
N LEU A 31 -14.62 -2.22 7.31
CA LEU A 31 -13.25 -2.65 7.06
C LEU A 31 -12.30 -2.12 8.14
N LYS A 32 -11.39 -2.97 8.59
CA LYS A 32 -10.44 -2.69 9.67
C LYS A 32 -9.06 -2.39 9.12
N ALA A 33 -8.48 -1.26 9.51
CA ALA A 33 -7.16 -0.83 9.07
C ALA A 33 -6.07 -1.82 9.48
N THR A 34 -6.12 -2.32 10.71
CA THR A 34 -5.18 -3.31 11.24
C THR A 34 -5.24 -4.65 10.48
N LEU A 35 -6.45 -5.08 10.11
CA LEU A 35 -6.64 -6.29 9.30
C LEU A 35 -6.04 -6.09 7.90
N MET A 36 -6.34 -4.96 7.27
CA MET A 36 -5.78 -4.64 5.96
C MET A 36 -4.27 -4.63 6.01
N ALA A 37 -3.66 -3.86 6.93
CA ALA A 37 -2.22 -3.79 7.13
C ALA A 37 -1.59 -5.19 7.28
N ARG A 38 -2.14 -6.03 8.15
CA ARG A 38 -1.62 -7.40 8.36
C ARG A 38 -1.74 -8.29 7.12
N GLN A 39 -2.90 -8.31 6.45
CA GLN A 39 -3.14 -9.15 5.26
C GLN A 39 -2.25 -8.78 4.08
N SER A 40 -1.76 -7.56 4.10
CA SER A 40 -1.00 -6.96 3.02
C SER A 40 0.46 -6.75 3.38
N GLY A 41 0.92 -7.30 4.51
CA GLY A 41 2.34 -7.33 4.87
C GLY A 41 2.89 -6.03 5.45
N TYR A 42 2.05 -5.09 5.86
CA TYR A 42 2.49 -3.92 6.62
C TYR A 42 2.73 -4.31 8.08
N LEU A 43 3.98 -4.14 8.55
CA LEU A 43 4.45 -4.63 9.86
C LEU A 43 4.83 -3.53 10.85
N ARG A 44 4.75 -2.26 10.45
CA ARG A 44 5.16 -1.12 11.28
C ARG A 44 3.97 -0.56 12.08
N ASP A 45 4.23 0.41 12.95
CA ASP A 45 3.29 0.95 13.95
C ASP A 45 2.89 2.41 13.74
N GLU A 46 3.20 2.99 12.57
CA GLU A 46 2.80 4.34 12.22
C GLU A 46 1.28 4.45 12.18
N ARG A 47 0.74 5.45 12.89
CA ARG A 47 -0.71 5.62 12.99
C ARG A 47 -1.37 5.76 11.62
N PHE A 48 -0.77 6.54 10.72
CA PHE A 48 -1.35 6.84 9.42
C PHE A 48 -0.48 6.30 8.29
N VAL A 49 -1.11 5.55 7.39
CA VAL A 49 -0.43 4.92 6.25
C VAL A 49 -1.25 5.10 5.00
N ILE A 50 -0.64 5.61 3.93
CA ILE A 50 -1.25 5.62 2.61
C ILE A 50 -0.97 4.29 1.94
N ALA A 51 -2.00 3.68 1.35
CA ALA A 51 -1.90 2.42 0.64
C ALA A 51 -2.56 2.49 -0.74
N ALA A 52 -1.96 1.84 -1.74
CA ALA A 52 -2.56 1.63 -3.05
C ALA A 52 -2.05 0.34 -3.68
N PHE A 53 -2.77 -0.19 -4.66
CA PHE A 53 -2.26 -1.29 -5.48
C PHE A 53 -1.34 -0.75 -6.59
N HIS A 54 -0.30 -1.50 -6.94
CA HIS A 54 0.59 -1.21 -8.06
C HIS A 54 0.48 -2.33 -9.11
N PRO A 55 -0.04 -2.07 -10.32
CA PRO A 55 -0.30 -3.10 -11.31
C PRO A 55 0.96 -3.82 -11.77
N GLU A 56 2.04 -3.09 -12.09
CA GLU A 56 3.26 -3.73 -12.59
C GLU A 56 3.97 -4.61 -11.54
N ALA A 57 3.99 -4.17 -10.29
CA ALA A 57 4.54 -4.93 -9.17
C ALA A 57 3.61 -6.05 -8.70
N HIS A 58 2.33 -6.01 -9.08
CA HIS A 58 1.25 -6.85 -8.54
C HIS A 58 1.26 -6.89 -7.00
N ALA A 59 1.42 -5.72 -6.37
CA ALA A 59 1.59 -5.61 -4.93
C ALA A 59 0.87 -4.38 -4.38
N VAL A 60 0.51 -4.43 -3.10
CA VAL A 60 0.08 -3.22 -2.38
C VAL A 60 1.32 -2.51 -1.87
N ILE A 61 1.39 -1.21 -2.14
CA ILE A 61 2.46 -0.31 -1.73
C ILE A 61 2.01 0.59 -0.59
N TRP A 62 2.93 0.88 0.31
CA TRP A 62 2.71 1.70 1.52
C TRP A 62 3.53 2.97 1.47
N LYS A 63 2.98 4.04 2.04
CA LYS A 63 3.68 5.29 2.31
C LYS A 63 3.26 5.79 3.69
N ASP A 64 4.19 5.75 4.63
CA ASP A 64 4.04 6.04 6.06
C ASP A 64 5.02 7.15 6.54
N GLY A 65 5.87 7.66 5.64
CA GLY A 65 6.97 8.58 5.97
C GLY A 65 8.34 7.93 5.95
N HIS A 66 8.41 6.60 5.78
CA HIS A 66 9.63 5.83 5.57
C HIS A 66 9.76 5.34 4.11
N GLU A 67 10.78 4.51 3.84
CA GLU A 67 10.93 3.87 2.53
C GLU A 67 9.73 2.96 2.25
N SER A 68 9.14 3.13 1.07
CA SER A 68 8.02 2.31 0.61
C SER A 68 8.37 0.82 0.57
N GLY A 69 7.50 -0.01 1.15
CA GLY A 69 7.59 -1.47 1.10
C GLY A 69 6.56 -2.10 0.16
N PHE A 70 6.82 -3.36 -0.22
CA PHE A 70 5.88 -4.20 -0.98
C PHE A 70 5.33 -5.31 -0.09
N GLY A 71 4.03 -5.55 -0.22
CA GLY A 71 3.33 -6.62 0.46
C GLY A 71 3.05 -7.84 -0.41
N ASP A 72 3.79 -8.93 -0.24
CA ASP A 72 3.60 -10.17 -1.03
C ASP A 72 2.28 -10.92 -0.73
N GLY A 73 1.65 -10.65 0.42
CA GLY A 73 0.42 -11.34 0.85
C GLY A 73 -0.90 -10.69 0.41
N GLY A 74 -0.85 -9.44 -0.06
CA GLY A 74 -2.02 -8.54 -0.10
C GLY A 74 -2.88 -8.42 -1.37
N PRO A 75 -2.43 -8.80 -2.59
CA PRO A 75 -3.21 -8.49 -3.80
C PRO A 75 -4.61 -9.11 -3.77
N ALA A 76 -4.70 -10.38 -3.37
CA ALA A 76 -5.98 -11.08 -3.30
C ALA A 76 -6.95 -10.44 -2.30
N PHE A 77 -6.47 -10.02 -1.11
CA PHE A 77 -7.31 -9.32 -0.14
C PHE A 77 -7.78 -7.96 -0.67
N TYR A 78 -6.87 -7.21 -1.29
CA TYR A 78 -7.18 -5.93 -1.92
C TYR A 78 -8.31 -6.06 -2.95
N PHE A 79 -8.18 -6.98 -3.90
CA PHE A 79 -9.17 -7.17 -4.96
C PHE A 79 -10.48 -7.80 -4.50
N ARG A 80 -10.44 -8.71 -3.53
CA ARG A 80 -11.66 -9.42 -3.07
C ARG A 80 -12.45 -8.65 -2.03
N THR A 81 -11.80 -7.78 -1.26
CA THR A 81 -12.43 -7.12 -0.12
C THR A 81 -12.45 -5.59 -0.28
N VAL A 82 -11.32 -4.98 -0.63
CA VAL A 82 -11.19 -3.52 -0.62
C VAL A 82 -11.79 -2.89 -1.87
N LEU A 83 -11.34 -3.32 -3.05
CA LEU A 83 -11.77 -2.74 -4.33
C LEU A 83 -13.30 -2.75 -4.52
N PRO A 84 -14.04 -3.85 -4.22
CA PRO A 84 -15.49 -3.86 -4.35
C PRO A 84 -16.19 -2.82 -3.46
N GLN A 85 -15.73 -2.64 -2.22
CA GLN A 85 -16.32 -1.65 -1.30
C GLN A 85 -16.06 -0.22 -1.78
N THR A 86 -14.88 0.04 -2.34
CA THR A 86 -14.51 1.38 -2.82
C THR A 86 -15.24 1.77 -4.09
N ARG A 87 -15.56 0.80 -4.97
CA ARG A 87 -16.42 1.03 -6.15
C ARG A 87 -17.84 1.44 -5.77
N LEU A 88 -18.39 0.90 -4.68
CA LEU A 88 -19.69 1.35 -4.14
C LEU A 88 -19.64 2.81 -3.66
N LEU A 89 -18.45 3.29 -3.28
CA LEU A 89 -18.20 4.67 -2.87
C LEU A 89 -17.73 5.57 -4.02
N GLN A 90 -17.87 5.09 -5.27
CA GLN A 90 -17.47 5.79 -6.50
C GLN A 90 -16.02 6.30 -6.45
N ALA A 91 -15.15 5.57 -5.77
CA ALA A 91 -13.74 5.88 -5.68
C ALA A 91 -12.97 5.34 -6.88
N ASP A 92 -11.99 6.11 -7.34
CA ASP A 92 -11.13 5.73 -8.44
C ASP A 92 -9.82 5.16 -7.90
N LEU A 93 -9.86 3.93 -7.39
CA LEU A 93 -8.66 3.23 -6.93
C LEU A 93 -7.96 2.50 -8.09
N THR A 94 -6.64 2.37 -7.96
CA THR A 94 -5.83 1.59 -8.90
C THR A 94 -6.23 0.11 -8.88
N ASP A 95 -6.40 -0.48 -10.06
CA ASP A 95 -6.63 -1.92 -10.25
C ASP A 95 -5.62 -2.53 -11.24
N GLU A 96 -5.93 -3.70 -11.82
CA GLU A 96 -5.02 -4.39 -12.73
C GLU A 96 -4.85 -3.69 -14.09
N THR A 97 -5.80 -2.85 -14.49
CA THR A 97 -5.83 -2.23 -15.82
C THR A 97 -5.80 -0.71 -15.79
N HIS A 98 -6.10 -0.10 -14.64
CA HIS A 98 -6.25 1.34 -14.47
C HIS A 98 -5.47 1.86 -13.27
N ILE A 99 -4.76 2.97 -13.45
CA ILE A 99 -4.13 3.72 -12.35
C ILE A 99 -5.13 4.77 -11.87
N GLY A 100 -5.66 4.55 -10.67
CA GLY A 100 -6.66 5.42 -10.07
C GLY A 100 -6.08 6.64 -9.37
N ASP A 101 -6.88 7.71 -9.31
CA ASP A 101 -6.54 8.99 -8.66
C ASP A 101 -6.74 9.00 -7.13
N ASP A 102 -7.54 8.07 -6.61
CA ASP A 102 -7.78 7.90 -5.18
C ASP A 102 -6.80 6.89 -4.56
N VAL A 103 -6.54 7.06 -3.26
CA VAL A 103 -5.73 6.13 -2.44
C VAL A 103 -6.46 5.80 -1.15
N LEU A 104 -5.97 4.78 -0.46
CA LEU A 104 -6.42 4.42 0.87
C LEU A 104 -5.56 5.12 1.91
N VAL A 105 -6.18 5.58 2.99
CA VAL A 105 -5.50 6.06 4.20
C VAL A 105 -5.98 5.22 5.37
N LEU A 106 -5.05 4.48 5.96
CA LEU A 106 -5.28 3.64 7.13
C LEU A 106 -5.00 4.48 8.37
N ASP A 107 -5.95 4.57 9.32
CA ASP A 107 -5.73 5.01 10.70
C ASP A 107 -5.66 3.75 11.57
N LEU A 108 -4.44 3.30 11.89
CA LEU A 108 -4.19 2.09 12.67
C LEU A 108 -4.56 2.25 14.15
N LEU A 109 -4.58 3.48 14.67
CA LEU A 109 -4.99 3.73 16.05
C LEU A 109 -6.51 3.61 16.19
N GLU A 110 -7.25 4.20 15.25
CA GLU A 110 -8.72 4.19 15.25
C GLU A 110 -9.34 2.97 14.54
N ASP A 111 -8.49 2.13 13.94
CA ASP A 111 -8.82 0.95 13.12
C ASP A 111 -9.75 1.26 11.92
N LYS A 112 -9.58 2.44 11.30
CA LYS A 112 -10.43 2.96 10.23
C LYS A 112 -9.68 3.09 8.91
N ILE A 113 -10.38 2.88 7.80
CA ILE A 113 -9.84 3.07 6.45
C ILE A 113 -10.64 4.15 5.74
N TYR A 114 -9.92 5.11 5.18
CA TYR A 114 -10.48 6.21 4.41
C TYR A 114 -10.04 6.11 2.96
N ILE A 115 -10.88 6.59 2.06
CA ILE A 115 -10.55 6.89 0.68
C ILE A 115 -10.33 8.40 0.60
N ALA A 116 -9.26 8.81 -0.07
CA ALA A 116 -9.00 10.21 -0.34
C ALA A 116 -8.31 10.38 -1.69
N PRO A 117 -8.50 11.56 -2.34
CA PRO A 117 -7.67 11.93 -3.47
C PRO A 117 -6.20 11.87 -3.06
N ARG A 118 -5.35 11.31 -3.91
CA ARG A 118 -3.95 11.06 -3.59
C ARG A 118 -3.23 12.28 -3.04
N LEU A 119 -3.40 13.44 -3.67
CA LEU A 119 -2.74 14.68 -3.25
C LEU A 119 -3.15 15.07 -1.82
N CYS A 120 -4.44 15.00 -1.51
CA CYS A 120 -4.97 15.32 -0.18
C CYS A 120 -4.45 14.35 0.89
N ALA A 121 -4.30 13.07 0.54
CA ALA A 121 -3.74 12.05 1.42
C ALA A 121 -2.27 12.34 1.74
N GLU A 122 -1.46 12.66 0.73
CA GLU A 122 -0.05 13.01 0.90
C GLU A 122 0.13 14.29 1.73
N GLU A 123 -0.64 15.34 1.47
CA GLU A 123 -0.62 16.58 2.27
C GLU A 123 -1.07 16.34 3.72
N PHE A 124 -2.05 15.48 3.93
CA PHE A 124 -2.47 15.07 5.27
C PHE A 124 -1.35 14.36 6.01
N LEU A 125 -0.77 13.32 5.40
CA LEU A 125 0.29 12.55 6.05
C LEU A 125 1.53 13.42 6.31
N ALA A 126 1.90 14.32 5.39
CA ALA A 126 3.00 15.27 5.58
C ALA A 126 2.78 16.19 6.80
N ARG A 127 1.55 16.67 7.01
CA ARG A 127 1.20 17.47 8.20
C ARG A 127 1.29 16.66 9.48
N VAL A 128 0.87 15.39 9.45
CA VAL A 128 0.91 14.50 10.62
C VAL A 128 2.34 14.20 11.04
N ILE A 129 3.23 13.87 10.07
CA ILE A 129 4.62 13.50 10.36
C ILE A 129 5.56 14.71 10.50
N GLY A 130 5.06 15.93 10.26
CA GLY A 130 5.84 17.17 10.31
C GLY A 130 6.93 17.29 9.24
N THR A 131 6.85 16.50 8.16
CA THR A 131 7.86 16.44 7.10
C THR A 131 7.18 16.39 5.74
N HIS A 132 7.72 17.11 4.75
CA HIS A 132 7.25 16.99 3.37
C HIS A 132 7.52 15.58 2.86
N LEU A 133 6.44 14.89 2.49
CA LEU A 133 6.57 13.65 1.75
C LEU A 133 7.11 13.96 0.36
N PRO A 134 8.03 13.15 -0.19
CA PRO A 134 8.49 13.38 -1.53
C PRO A 134 7.32 13.16 -2.51
N HIS A 135 7.07 14.16 -3.35
CA HIS A 135 6.05 14.12 -4.39
C HIS A 135 6.57 13.26 -5.54
N HIS A 136 6.13 12.02 -5.58
CA HIS A 136 6.50 11.08 -6.62
C HIS A 136 5.34 10.87 -7.58
N ARG A 137 5.58 10.74 -8.89
CA ARG A 137 4.53 10.39 -9.84
C ARG A 137 3.95 9.00 -9.59
N CYS A 138 4.80 8.03 -9.19
CA CYS A 138 4.35 6.76 -8.61
C CYS A 138 4.44 6.82 -7.08
N LEU A 139 3.50 6.23 -6.35
CA LEU A 139 3.64 6.03 -4.89
C LEU A 139 4.90 5.24 -4.50
N CYS A 140 5.56 4.61 -5.48
CA CYS A 140 6.74 3.77 -5.35
C CYS A 140 8.07 4.41 -5.78
N ALA A 141 8.09 5.61 -6.38
CA ALA A 141 9.37 6.17 -6.82
C ALA A 141 10.20 6.60 -5.61
N ARG A 142 11.51 6.31 -5.59
CA ARG A 142 12.43 6.76 -4.53
C ARG A 142 12.86 8.22 -4.73
N PRO A 143 13.24 8.96 -3.66
CA PRO A 143 13.72 10.35 -3.71
C PRO A 143 14.85 10.63 -4.70
N LEU A 144 15.77 9.67 -4.92
CA LEU A 144 16.97 9.93 -5.74
C LEU A 144 16.86 9.49 -7.21
N GLU A 145 15.91 8.63 -7.60
CA GLU A 145 15.90 8.03 -8.94
C GLU A 145 14.89 8.69 -9.90
N ALA A 146 13.84 9.32 -9.37
CA ALA A 146 12.84 10.02 -10.18
C ALA A 146 13.43 11.24 -10.93
N ALA A 147 14.47 11.86 -10.37
CA ALA A 147 15.16 12.99 -10.99
C ALA A 147 16.19 12.57 -12.07
N ALA A 148 16.73 11.35 -11.99
CA ALA A 148 17.79 10.88 -12.89
C ALA A 148 17.27 10.04 -14.07
N ASN A 149 16.16 9.30 -13.91
CA ASN A 149 15.71 8.27 -14.87
C ASN A 149 14.41 8.61 -15.63
N GLY A 150 14.12 9.90 -15.86
CA GLY A 150 13.01 10.30 -16.73
C GLY A 150 11.61 9.87 -16.25
N GLY A 151 11.42 9.65 -14.94
CA GLY A 151 10.12 9.30 -14.36
C GLY A 151 9.75 7.81 -14.43
N THR A 152 10.71 6.91 -14.66
CA THR A 152 10.44 5.47 -14.68
C THR A 152 10.32 4.91 -13.25
N CYS A 153 9.24 4.18 -12.98
CA CYS A 153 8.99 3.49 -11.72
C CYS A 153 10.12 2.47 -11.40
N PRO A 154 10.70 2.45 -10.18
CA PRO A 154 11.76 1.50 -9.82
C PRO A 154 11.27 0.04 -9.79
N ALA A 155 9.98 -0.22 -9.53
CA ALA A 155 9.41 -1.57 -9.65
C ALA A 155 9.49 -2.13 -11.10
N ARG A 156 9.64 -1.25 -12.10
CA ARG A 156 9.88 -1.65 -13.49
C ARG A 156 11.31 -2.17 -13.72
N GLN A 157 12.26 -1.81 -12.88
CA GLN A 157 13.67 -2.19 -13.01
C GLN A 157 14.01 -3.49 -12.28
N GLU A 158 13.29 -3.83 -11.21
CA GLU A 158 13.61 -4.99 -10.37
C GLU A 158 12.95 -6.31 -10.83
N ARG A 159 12.04 -6.28 -11.82
CA ARG A 159 11.56 -7.53 -12.44
C ARG A 159 12.61 -8.07 -13.41
N PRO A 160 13.20 -9.26 -13.18
CA PRO A 160 13.82 -9.98 -14.28
C PRO A 160 12.77 -10.19 -15.38
N PRO A 161 13.13 -10.06 -16.67
CA PRO A 161 12.21 -10.36 -17.75
C PRO A 161 11.66 -11.77 -17.49
N ALA A 162 10.33 -11.92 -17.59
CA ALA A 162 9.68 -13.21 -17.42
C ALA A 162 10.46 -14.22 -18.25
N SER A 163 11.09 -15.20 -17.58
CA SER A 163 11.82 -16.27 -18.25
C SER A 163 10.93 -16.77 -19.36
N THR A 164 11.36 -16.55 -20.59
CA THR A 164 10.74 -17.10 -21.78
C THR A 164 10.60 -18.59 -21.52
N ILE A 165 9.38 -19.03 -21.18
CA ILE A 165 9.07 -20.46 -21.11
C ILE A 165 9.40 -20.98 -22.50
N GLY A 166 10.42 -21.84 -22.54
CA GLY A 166 11.06 -22.28 -23.76
C GLY A 166 10.04 -22.70 -24.80
N GLU A 167 10.09 -22.03 -25.94
CA GLU A 167 9.68 -22.63 -27.19
C GLU A 167 10.58 -23.85 -27.47
N HIS A 168 9.94 -24.99 -27.72
CA HIS A 168 10.26 -26.05 -28.69
C HIS A 168 10.24 -27.49 -28.13
N PRO A 169 10.01 -28.52 -28.99
CA PRO A 169 9.51 -28.50 -30.36
C PRO A 169 8.34 -29.46 -30.64
N GLU A 170 7.68 -29.20 -31.76
CA GLU A 170 6.80 -30.11 -32.49
C GLU A 170 7.51 -31.44 -32.79
N GLY A 171 7.03 -32.52 -32.17
CA GLY A 171 7.40 -33.88 -32.54
C GLY A 171 6.53 -34.39 -33.67
N ASN A 172 6.89 -34.06 -34.92
CA ASN A 172 6.40 -34.72 -36.12
C ASN A 172 7.11 -36.08 -36.25
N GLY A 173 6.36 -37.19 -36.20
CA GLY A 173 6.92 -38.54 -36.30
C GLY A 173 5.89 -39.55 -36.75
N SER A 174 5.54 -39.52 -38.04
CA SER A 174 4.87 -40.61 -38.74
C SER A 174 5.64 -41.92 -38.59
N SER A 175 4.95 -43.01 -38.24
CA SER A 175 5.28 -44.39 -38.64
C SER A 175 4.10 -45.33 -38.40
N SER A 176 3.29 -45.52 -39.44
CA SER A 176 2.78 -46.84 -39.85
C SER A 176 3.55 -47.18 -41.15
N PRO A 177 3.75 -48.45 -41.57
CA PRO A 177 2.93 -49.64 -41.30
C PRO A 177 3.74 -50.92 -40.97
N ASP A 178 3.05 -52.00 -40.56
CA ASP A 178 3.01 -53.32 -41.25
C ASP A 178 2.62 -54.49 -40.33
N ARG A 179 1.55 -55.19 -40.78
CA ARG A 179 1.27 -56.64 -40.79
C ARG A 179 1.99 -57.57 -39.80
N LEU A 180 1.18 -58.25 -38.97
CA LEU A 180 0.74 -59.65 -39.17
C LEU A 180 -0.46 -59.96 -38.26
#